data_AF-A0A2H9NZE1-F1
#
_entry.id   AF-A0A2H9NZE1-F1
#
_cell.length_a   1.000
_cell.length_b   1.000
_cell.length_c   1.000
_cell.angle_alpha   90.00
_cell.angle_beta   90.00
_cell.angle_gamma   90.00
#
_symmetry.space_group_name_H-M   'P 1'
#
loop_
_entity.id
_entity.type
_entity.pdbx_description
1 polymer ?
#
loop_
_entity_poly.entity_id
_entity_poly.type
_entity_poly.pdbx_seq_one_letter_code
_entity_poly.pdbx_strand_id
1 'polypeptide(L)'
;MKTFIIKPNTKSFGREQRLVCTVLNKHYTKTYRAQRLIFQTKQKPDYIAPFDLVLLTKTKKIIAQYYKIQDNLHLYYNHQLISGFEKFIFKSPERMFKYFSSPEKTWKAVNKFRKRAGFKKLERQKYKLIQYNESVFHKSIKIEPIAIYGYRKEARKIAKQYNLPHFTTAKKFYEKI
;
A
#
# COMPACT_ATOMS: atom_id res chain seq x y z
N MET A 1 22.59 -8.27 10.29
CA MET A 1 21.19 -8.73 10.45
C MET A 1 20.86 -9.77 9.39
N LYS A 2 20.01 -10.76 9.74
CA LYS A 2 19.61 -11.83 8.82
C LYS A 2 18.69 -11.26 7.72
N THR A 3 19.01 -11.57 6.47
CA THR A 3 18.21 -11.13 5.32
C THR A 3 17.32 -12.26 4.83
N PHE A 4 16.13 -11.90 4.36
CA PHE A 4 15.11 -12.85 3.91
C PHE A 4 14.65 -12.49 2.50
N ILE A 5 14.14 -13.47 1.76
CA ILE A 5 13.57 -13.25 0.43
C ILE A 5 12.04 -13.31 0.55
N ILE A 6 11.36 -12.27 0.07
CA ILE A 6 9.91 -12.25 -0.10
C ILE A 6 9.60 -12.34 -1.59
N LYS A 7 8.74 -13.29 -1.96
CA LYS A 7 8.25 -13.45 -3.32
C LYS A 7 6.96 -12.63 -3.54
N PRO A 8 6.69 -12.15 -4.77
CA PRO A 8 5.37 -11.70 -5.18
C PRO A 8 4.28 -12.71 -4.78
N ASN A 9 3.14 -12.23 -4.29
CA ASN A 9 2.12 -13.10 -3.68
C ASN A 9 0.67 -12.72 -4.03
N THR A 10 0.47 -11.66 -4.81
CA THR A 10 -0.85 -11.18 -5.19
C THR A 10 -0.89 -10.92 -6.69
N LYS A 11 -1.93 -11.37 -7.40
CA LYS A 11 -2.20 -10.96 -8.79
C LYS A 11 -3.15 -9.77 -8.81
N SER A 12 -2.89 -8.79 -9.66
CA SER A 12 -3.76 -7.60 -9.81
C SER A 12 -3.58 -6.95 -11.17
N PHE A 13 -4.59 -6.18 -11.64
CA PHE A 13 -4.50 -5.24 -12.76
C PHE A 13 -3.67 -5.76 -13.95
N GLY A 14 -4.26 -6.62 -14.78
CA GLY A 14 -3.51 -7.28 -15.86
C GLY A 14 -2.92 -8.64 -15.48
N ARG A 15 -3.18 -9.12 -14.26
CA ARG A 15 -2.86 -10.48 -13.73
C ARG A 15 -1.37 -10.77 -13.50
N GLU A 16 -0.51 -9.75 -13.53
CA GLU A 16 0.88 -9.89 -13.11
C GLU A 16 0.99 -10.17 -11.61
N GLN A 17 1.93 -11.04 -11.23
CA GLN A 17 2.23 -11.25 -9.81
C GLN A 17 3.01 -10.07 -9.25
N ARG A 18 2.56 -9.56 -8.10
CA ARG A 18 3.21 -8.48 -7.38
C ARG A 18 3.31 -8.73 -5.89
N LEU A 19 4.33 -8.15 -5.29
CA LEU A 19 4.40 -7.83 -3.87
C LEU A 19 4.03 -6.35 -3.71
N VAL A 20 3.10 -6.07 -2.78
CA VAL A 20 2.68 -4.70 -2.46
C VAL A 20 2.98 -4.40 -1.00
N CYS A 21 3.72 -3.32 -0.77
CA CYS A 21 4.00 -2.78 0.54
C CYS A 21 3.76 -1.27 0.55
N THR A 22 3.85 -0.67 1.74
CA THR A 22 3.76 0.78 1.92
C THR A 22 5.12 1.31 2.30
N VAL A 23 5.58 2.35 1.62
CA VAL A 23 6.74 3.13 2.04
C VAL A 23 6.30 4.07 3.16
N LEU A 24 6.88 3.90 4.34
CA LEU A 24 6.57 4.78 5.47
C LEU A 24 7.13 6.18 5.22
N ASN A 25 6.29 7.17 5.46
CA ASN A 25 6.60 8.59 5.37
C ASN A 25 5.72 9.34 6.37
N LYS A 26 6.12 10.55 6.79
CA LYS A 26 5.34 11.39 7.73
C LYS A 26 3.86 11.52 7.38
N HIS A 27 3.50 11.49 6.09
CA HIS A 27 2.12 11.58 5.62
C HIS A 27 1.46 10.22 5.31
N TYR A 28 2.24 9.14 5.28
CA TYR A 28 1.81 7.78 4.93
C TYR A 28 2.28 6.78 5.99
N THR A 29 1.75 6.92 7.20
CA THR A 29 2.05 6.03 8.34
C THR A 29 0.96 4.99 8.59
N LYS A 30 -0.12 5.00 7.80
CA LYS A 30 -1.14 3.94 7.78
C LYS A 30 -0.71 2.84 6.82
N THR A 31 -1.28 1.66 7.03
CA THR A 31 -1.03 0.48 6.21
C THR A 31 -2.37 -0.21 5.93
N TYR A 32 -2.45 -0.93 4.82
CA TYR A 32 -3.68 -1.61 4.43
C TYR A 32 -4.03 -2.82 5.33
N ARG A 33 -3.05 -3.37 6.08
CA ARG A 33 -3.27 -4.45 7.06
C ARG A 33 -2.89 -4.02 8.47
N ALA A 34 -3.68 -4.48 9.44
CA ALA A 34 -3.55 -4.09 10.85
C ALA A 34 -2.27 -4.61 11.54
N GLN A 35 -1.59 -5.62 11.01
CA GLN A 35 -0.39 -6.23 11.61
C GLN A 35 0.55 -6.73 10.51
N ARG A 36 1.81 -6.29 10.50
CA ARG A 36 2.84 -6.77 9.54
C ARG A 36 4.27 -6.54 10.06
N LEU A 37 5.19 -7.12 9.30
CA LEU A 37 6.61 -6.85 9.32
C LEU A 37 6.90 -5.45 8.78
N ILE A 38 7.78 -4.72 9.46
CA ILE A 38 8.49 -3.55 8.94
C ILE A 38 9.89 -4.03 8.54
N PHE A 39 10.31 -3.67 7.35
CA PHE A 39 11.58 -4.11 6.80
C PHE A 39 12.26 -3.01 6.00
N GLN A 40 13.56 -3.16 5.82
CA GLN A 40 14.36 -2.38 4.87
C GLN A 40 14.72 -3.23 3.66
N THR A 41 14.95 -2.58 2.53
CA THR A 41 15.49 -3.21 1.33
C THR A 41 16.28 -2.18 0.53
N LYS A 42 17.34 -2.63 -0.16
CA LYS A 42 18.09 -1.82 -1.13
C LYS A 42 17.46 -1.86 -2.53
N GLN A 43 16.53 -2.79 -2.77
CA GLN A 43 15.86 -2.92 -4.06
C GLN A 43 14.85 -1.80 -4.23
N LYS A 44 14.87 -1.19 -5.41
CA LYS A 44 13.89 -0.17 -5.80
C LYS A 44 12.60 -0.86 -6.25
N PRO A 45 11.43 -0.30 -5.94
CA PRO A 45 10.17 -0.81 -6.48
C PRO A 45 10.11 -0.60 -7.99
N ASP A 46 9.40 -1.49 -8.68
CA ASP A 46 9.08 -1.32 -10.10
C ASP A 46 8.24 -0.05 -10.31
N TYR A 47 7.32 0.20 -9.38
CA TYR A 47 6.64 1.49 -9.30
C TYR A 47 6.08 1.79 -7.90
N ILE A 48 5.68 3.04 -7.70
CA ILE A 48 4.93 3.48 -6.53
C ILE A 48 3.71 4.32 -6.92
N ALA A 49 2.59 4.10 -6.23
CA ALA A 49 1.36 4.87 -6.34
C ALA A 49 0.99 5.48 -4.99
N PRO A 50 0.42 6.70 -4.94
CA PRO A 50 0.11 7.39 -3.67
C PRO A 50 -1.13 6.86 -2.94
N PHE A 51 -1.75 5.78 -3.44
CA PHE A 51 -2.95 5.14 -2.91
C PHE A 51 -3.11 3.73 -3.47
N ASP A 52 -4.11 3.00 -2.96
CA ASP A 52 -4.57 1.74 -3.55
C ASP A 52 -5.16 1.96 -4.95
N LEU A 53 -4.52 1.39 -5.98
CA LEU A 53 -4.91 1.58 -7.38
C LEU A 53 -6.35 1.17 -7.68
N VAL A 54 -7.03 0.43 -6.79
CA VAL A 54 -8.45 0.13 -6.95
C VAL A 54 -9.32 1.38 -7.05
N LEU A 55 -8.87 2.51 -6.50
CA LEU A 55 -9.54 3.81 -6.62
C LEU A 55 -9.64 4.32 -8.06
N LEU A 56 -8.79 3.82 -8.96
CA LEU A 56 -8.78 4.19 -10.38
C LEU A 56 -9.37 3.11 -11.27
N THR A 57 -10.14 2.19 -10.71
CA THR A 57 -10.87 1.19 -11.51
C THR A 57 -12.19 1.73 -12.02
N LYS A 58 -12.67 1.11 -13.10
CA LYS A 58 -14.00 1.35 -13.68
C LYS A 58 -15.14 0.76 -12.84
N THR A 59 -14.83 -0.02 -11.78
CA THR A 59 -15.86 -0.65 -10.94
C THR A 59 -16.69 0.39 -10.17
N LYS A 60 -17.97 0.07 -9.96
CA LYS A 60 -18.86 0.86 -9.09
C LYS A 60 -18.72 0.45 -7.62
N LYS A 61 -18.25 -0.77 -7.34
CA LYS A 61 -18.16 -1.34 -5.99
C LYS A 61 -16.71 -1.38 -5.51
N ILE A 62 -16.24 -0.26 -4.95
CA ILE A 62 -14.93 -0.20 -4.30
C ILE A 62 -15.09 -0.58 -2.82
N ILE A 63 -14.55 -1.71 -2.40
CA ILE A 63 -14.47 -2.15 -1.02
C ILE A 63 -13.16 -1.69 -0.40
N ALA A 64 -13.25 -0.83 0.60
CA ALA A 64 -12.09 -0.24 1.24
C ALA A 64 -11.61 -1.04 2.48
N GLN A 65 -12.40 -2.01 2.95
CA GLN A 65 -12.14 -2.84 4.14
C GLN A 65 -11.53 -4.18 3.73
N TYR A 66 -10.21 -4.35 3.89
CA TYR A 66 -9.48 -5.56 3.49
C TYR A 66 -10.09 -6.86 4.03
N TYR A 67 -10.52 -6.89 5.31
CA TYR A 67 -11.10 -8.09 5.91
C TYR A 67 -12.39 -8.57 5.22
N LYS A 68 -13.11 -7.69 4.50
CA LYS A 68 -14.31 -8.07 3.73
C LYS A 68 -14.00 -8.71 2.39
N ILE A 69 -12.75 -8.64 1.93
CA ILE A 69 -12.32 -9.09 0.60
C ILE A 69 -11.15 -10.07 0.65
N GLN A 70 -10.70 -10.47 1.85
CA GLN A 70 -9.46 -11.23 2.01
C GLN A 70 -9.43 -12.51 1.16
N ASP A 71 -10.56 -13.23 1.08
CA ASP A 71 -10.65 -14.48 0.33
C ASP A 71 -10.92 -14.26 -1.16
N ASN A 72 -11.31 -13.03 -1.55
CA ASN A 72 -11.72 -12.65 -2.90
C ASN A 72 -10.83 -11.56 -3.53
N LEU A 73 -9.61 -11.37 -3.01
CA LEU A 73 -8.67 -10.34 -3.50
C LEU A 73 -8.43 -10.44 -5.01
N HIS A 74 -8.31 -11.67 -5.51
CA HIS A 74 -8.08 -11.95 -6.93
C HIS A 74 -9.25 -11.49 -7.82
N LEU A 75 -10.50 -11.53 -7.33
CA LEU A 75 -11.67 -11.00 -8.05
C LEU A 75 -11.69 -9.47 -8.00
N TYR A 76 -11.32 -8.90 -6.86
CA TYR A 76 -11.39 -7.46 -6.61
C TYR A 76 -10.34 -6.65 -7.38
N TYR A 77 -9.18 -7.25 -7.68
CA TYR A 77 -8.12 -6.61 -8.49
C TYR A 77 -8.14 -7.02 -9.97
N ASN A 78 -9.18 -7.72 -10.43
CA ASN A 78 -9.38 -8.06 -11.85
C ASN A 78 -10.17 -6.97 -12.64
N HIS A 79 -10.34 -5.79 -12.05
CA HIS A 79 -11.04 -4.69 -12.70
C HIS A 79 -10.14 -3.91 -13.67
N GLN A 80 -10.73 -3.45 -14.77
CA GLN A 80 -10.06 -2.51 -15.67
C GLN A 80 -9.80 -1.18 -14.98
N LEU A 81 -8.60 -0.65 -15.18
CA LEU A 81 -8.24 0.71 -14.79
C LEU A 81 -8.85 1.73 -15.76
N ILE A 82 -9.12 2.92 -15.25
CA ILE A 82 -9.54 4.07 -16.05
C ILE A 82 -8.33 4.53 -16.88
N SER A 83 -8.53 4.80 -18.17
CA SER A 83 -7.46 5.27 -19.06
C SER A 83 -6.78 6.54 -18.51
N GLY A 84 -5.45 6.61 -18.60
CA GLY A 84 -4.64 7.71 -18.06
C GLY A 84 -4.34 7.60 -16.56
N PHE A 85 -4.53 6.42 -15.94
CA PHE A 85 -4.16 6.17 -14.55
C PHE A 85 -2.64 6.26 -14.32
N GLU A 86 -1.84 6.05 -15.37
CA GLU A 86 -0.39 6.00 -15.39
C GLU A 86 0.24 7.28 -14.82
N LYS A 87 -0.47 8.40 -14.90
CA LYS A 87 -0.03 9.67 -14.28
C LYS A 87 0.10 9.62 -12.75
N PHE A 88 -0.48 8.62 -12.10
CA PHE A 88 -0.35 8.38 -10.66
C PHE A 88 0.74 7.35 -10.33
N ILE A 89 1.44 6.83 -11.34
CA ILE A 89 2.49 5.84 -11.22
C ILE A 89 3.85 6.55 -11.29
N PHE A 90 4.68 6.31 -10.28
CA PHE A 90 5.99 6.95 -10.14
C PHE A 90 7.09 5.90 -10.06
N LYS A 91 8.29 6.24 -10.53
CA LYS A 91 9.48 5.38 -10.45
C LYS A 91 10.19 5.43 -9.09
N SER A 92 9.86 6.38 -8.22
CA SER A 92 10.50 6.50 -6.91
C SER A 92 9.59 7.16 -5.86
N PRO A 93 9.76 6.82 -4.56
CA PRO A 93 9.01 7.44 -3.48
C PRO A 93 9.20 8.96 -3.41
N GLU A 94 10.42 9.46 -3.61
CA GLU A 94 10.74 10.88 -3.53
C GLU A 94 9.95 11.67 -4.58
N ARG A 95 9.89 11.16 -5.82
CA ARG A 95 9.06 11.75 -6.87
C ARG A 95 7.59 11.73 -6.49
N MET A 96 7.07 10.60 -6.01
CA MET A 96 5.67 10.50 -5.60
C MET A 96 5.34 11.51 -4.50
N PHE A 97 6.15 11.61 -3.45
CA PHE A 97 5.91 12.54 -2.35
C PHE A 97 6.05 14.02 -2.75
N LYS A 98 6.85 14.35 -3.77
CA LYS A 98 6.92 15.70 -4.34
C LYS A 98 5.58 16.13 -4.95
N TYR A 99 4.92 15.24 -5.70
CA TYR A 99 3.62 15.52 -6.34
C TYR A 99 2.44 15.33 -5.39
N PHE A 100 2.51 14.32 -4.52
CA PHE A 100 1.44 13.86 -3.64
C PHE A 100 1.89 13.92 -2.18
N SER A 101 2.16 15.15 -1.74
CA SER A 101 2.72 15.42 -0.42
C SER A 101 1.77 15.15 0.75
N SER A 102 0.48 14.89 0.51
CA SER A 102 -0.45 14.51 1.58
C SER A 102 -1.65 13.72 1.05
N PRO A 103 -2.29 12.87 1.87
CA PRO A 103 -3.51 12.15 1.50
C PRO A 103 -4.63 13.07 1.00
N GLU A 104 -4.75 14.29 1.53
CA GLU A 104 -5.78 15.27 1.14
C GLU A 104 -5.57 15.75 -0.30
N LYS A 105 -4.33 16.09 -0.67
CA LYS A 105 -3.98 16.48 -2.05
C LYS A 105 -4.25 15.33 -3.00
N THR A 106 -3.86 14.13 -2.59
CA THR A 106 -4.08 12.91 -3.35
C THR A 106 -5.58 12.63 -3.56
N TRP A 107 -6.41 12.77 -2.53
CA TRP A 107 -7.87 12.60 -2.62
C TRP A 107 -8.53 13.58 -3.58
N LYS A 108 -8.11 14.84 -3.56
CA LYS A 108 -8.58 15.86 -4.53
C LYS A 108 -8.20 15.46 -5.96
N ALA A 109 -6.96 15.01 -6.18
CA ALA A 109 -6.48 14.62 -7.49
C ALA A 109 -7.18 13.38 -8.07
N VAL A 110 -7.40 12.34 -7.24
CA VAL A 110 -8.14 11.13 -7.63
C VAL A 110 -9.57 11.48 -8.06
N ASN A 111 -10.28 12.26 -7.25
CA ASN A 111 -11.65 12.64 -7.56
C ASN A 111 -11.75 13.56 -8.78
N LYS A 112 -10.79 14.48 -8.96
CA LYS A 112 -10.70 15.32 -10.17
C LYS A 112 -10.46 14.46 -11.41
N PHE A 113 -9.58 13.46 -11.33
CA PHE A 113 -9.34 12.51 -12.41
C PHE A 113 -10.57 11.68 -12.75
N ARG A 114 -11.21 11.06 -11.76
CA ARG A 114 -12.43 10.26 -11.97
C ARG A 114 -13.53 11.07 -12.65
N LYS A 115 -13.78 12.30 -12.18
CA LYS A 115 -14.75 13.21 -12.81
C LYS A 115 -14.44 13.49 -14.28
N ARG A 116 -13.18 13.82 -14.60
CA ARG A 116 -12.76 14.09 -15.99
C ARG A 116 -12.94 12.88 -16.90
N ALA A 117 -12.83 11.68 -16.36
CA ALA A 117 -13.04 10.44 -17.08
C ALA A 117 -14.52 9.97 -17.09
N GLY A 118 -15.47 10.81 -16.67
CA GLY A 118 -16.91 10.48 -16.67
C GLY A 118 -17.39 9.63 -15.48
N PHE A 119 -16.57 9.43 -14.45
CA PHE A 119 -16.93 8.65 -13.26
C PHE A 119 -17.39 9.53 -12.10
N LYS A 120 -18.26 8.97 -11.24
CA LYS A 120 -18.67 9.62 -9.99
C LYS A 120 -17.47 9.80 -9.05
N LYS A 121 -17.54 10.87 -8.25
CA LYS A 121 -16.66 11.08 -7.09
C LYS A 121 -16.77 9.89 -6.14
N LEU A 122 -15.65 9.57 -5.51
CA LEU A 122 -15.59 8.59 -4.43
C LEU A 122 -16.24 9.16 -3.17
N GLU A 123 -16.96 8.30 -2.46
CA GLU A 123 -17.52 8.62 -1.16
C GLU A 123 -16.44 8.71 -0.08
N ARG A 124 -16.66 9.53 0.95
CA ARG A 124 -15.69 9.78 2.04
C ARG A 124 -15.14 8.51 2.70
N GLN A 125 -15.96 7.46 2.79
CA GLN A 125 -15.53 6.16 3.32
C GLN A 125 -14.35 5.51 2.57
N LYS A 126 -14.10 5.90 1.32
CA LYS A 126 -12.96 5.40 0.52
C LYS A 126 -11.66 6.16 0.81
N TYR A 127 -11.71 7.24 1.59
CA TYR A 127 -10.54 8.07 1.92
C TYR A 127 -9.38 7.27 2.52
N LYS A 128 -9.70 6.23 3.29
CA LYS A 128 -8.68 5.37 3.91
C LYS A 128 -7.76 4.65 2.91
N LEU A 129 -8.20 4.45 1.67
CA LEU A 129 -7.37 3.87 0.60
C LEU A 129 -6.29 4.83 0.10
N ILE A 130 -6.31 6.09 0.55
CA ILE A 130 -5.31 7.13 0.25
C ILE A 130 -4.39 7.39 1.45
N GLN A 131 -4.69 6.83 2.62
CA GLN A 131 -3.85 7.02 3.81
C GLN A 131 -2.55 6.20 3.79
N TYR A 132 -2.39 5.34 2.78
CA TYR A 132 -1.19 4.56 2.51
C TYR A 132 -0.86 4.62 1.02
N ASN A 133 0.41 4.46 0.68
CA ASN A 133 0.87 4.28 -0.69
C ASN A 133 1.06 2.79 -1.02
N GLU A 134 1.07 2.48 -2.31
CA GLU A 134 1.43 1.17 -2.86
C GLU A 134 2.80 1.25 -3.53
N SER A 135 3.81 0.68 -2.90
CA SER A 135 5.09 0.36 -3.51
C SER A 135 5.06 -1.09 -3.99
N VAL A 136 5.36 -1.28 -5.27
CA VAL A 136 5.11 -2.52 -5.98
C VAL A 136 6.39 -3.12 -6.51
N PHE A 137 6.54 -4.43 -6.31
CA PHE A 137 7.64 -5.23 -6.83
C PHE A 137 7.08 -6.42 -7.61
N HIS A 138 7.49 -6.59 -8.86
CA HIS A 138 7.15 -7.72 -9.74
C HIS A 138 8.14 -8.88 -9.59
N LYS A 139 9.28 -8.64 -8.94
CA LYS A 139 10.30 -9.64 -8.63
C LYS A 139 10.40 -9.87 -7.13
N SER A 140 11.02 -10.98 -6.77
CA SER A 140 11.35 -11.27 -5.37
C SER A 140 12.32 -10.23 -4.83
N ILE A 141 12.14 -9.86 -3.56
CA ILE A 141 12.99 -8.89 -2.88
C ILE A 141 13.68 -9.49 -1.66
N LYS A 142 14.94 -9.11 -1.49
CA LYS A 142 15.73 -9.28 -0.29
C LYS A 142 15.38 -8.16 0.68
N ILE A 143 15.00 -8.56 1.88
CA ILE A 143 14.58 -7.67 2.94
C ILE A 143 15.40 -7.92 4.21
N GLU A 144 15.45 -6.89 5.02
CA GLU A 144 15.99 -6.91 6.37
C GLU A 144 14.85 -6.57 7.34
N PRO A 145 14.32 -7.56 8.08
CA PRO A 145 13.33 -7.32 9.12
C PRO A 145 13.90 -6.39 10.20
N ILE A 146 13.19 -5.30 10.50
CA ILE A 146 13.63 -4.34 11.53
C ILE A 146 12.66 -4.18 12.69
N ALA A 147 11.38 -4.47 12.47
CA ALA A 147 10.37 -4.42 13.54
C ALA A 147 9.11 -5.19 13.15
N ILE A 148 8.30 -5.54 14.15
CA ILE A 148 6.93 -6.03 13.97
C ILE A 148 5.98 -4.98 14.50
N TYR A 149 4.91 -4.67 13.76
CA TYR A 149 3.82 -3.85 14.29
C TYR A 149 2.50 -4.60 14.35
N GLY A 150 1.69 -4.28 15.35
CA GLY A 150 0.34 -4.81 15.52
C GLY A 150 -0.12 -4.78 16.98
N TYR A 151 -1.42 -4.63 17.21
CA TYR A 151 -1.98 -4.54 18.56
C TYR A 151 -2.31 -5.90 19.21
N ARG A 152 -2.32 -6.99 18.44
CA ARG A 152 -2.71 -8.31 18.96
C ARG A 152 -1.55 -9.06 19.63
N LYS A 153 -1.89 -10.11 20.39
CA LYS A 153 -0.93 -10.95 21.12
C LYS A 153 0.02 -11.68 20.15
N GLU A 154 -0.46 -12.05 18.98
CA GLU A 154 0.32 -12.76 17.96
C GLU A 154 1.50 -11.91 17.46
N ALA A 155 1.29 -10.62 17.22
CA ALA A 155 2.37 -9.70 16.82
C ALA A 155 3.49 -9.65 17.87
N ARG A 156 3.14 -9.61 19.17
CA ARG A 156 4.10 -9.64 20.27
C ARG A 156 4.87 -10.96 20.34
N LYS A 157 4.17 -12.09 20.16
CA LYS A 157 4.80 -13.42 20.12
C LYS A 157 5.81 -13.55 18.97
N ILE A 158 5.42 -13.12 17.76
CA ILE A 158 6.31 -13.12 16.58
C ILE A 158 7.51 -12.21 16.83
N ALA A 159 7.30 -11.01 17.35
CA ALA A 159 8.40 -10.09 17.67
C ALA A 159 9.41 -10.73 18.63
N LYS A 160 8.94 -11.37 19.71
CA LYS A 160 9.79 -12.11 20.65
C LYS A 160 10.52 -13.29 19.99
N GLN A 161 9.81 -14.09 19.20
CA GLN A 161 10.37 -15.27 18.51
C GLN A 161 11.53 -14.90 17.59
N TYR A 162 11.45 -13.76 16.90
CA TYR A 162 12.46 -13.32 15.94
C TYR A 162 13.41 -12.26 16.52
N ASN A 163 13.34 -11.99 17.83
CA ASN A 163 14.11 -10.93 18.51
C ASN A 163 14.01 -9.57 17.80
N LEU A 164 12.80 -9.17 17.40
CA LEU A 164 12.51 -7.91 16.73
C LEU A 164 11.77 -6.94 17.68
N PRO A 165 12.04 -5.62 17.60
CA PRO A 165 11.24 -4.61 18.26
C PRO A 165 9.75 -4.72 17.90
N HIS A 166 8.88 -4.48 18.89
CA HIS A 166 7.42 -4.48 18.72
C HIS A 166 6.83 -3.07 18.88
N PHE A 167 5.93 -2.71 17.96
CA PHE A 167 5.18 -1.46 18.01
C PHE A 167 3.67 -1.72 17.86
N THR A 168 2.83 -0.91 18.49
CA THR A 168 1.37 -1.09 18.33
C THR A 168 0.88 -0.66 16.94
N THR A 169 1.56 0.28 16.28
CA THR A 169 1.23 0.79 14.95
C THR A 169 2.50 1.13 14.16
N ALA A 170 2.42 1.13 12.83
CA ALA A 170 3.51 1.60 11.97
C ALA A 170 3.83 3.10 12.19
N LYS A 171 2.83 3.91 12.58
CA LYS A 171 3.04 5.31 12.99
C LYS A 171 3.97 5.41 14.20
N LYS A 172 3.74 4.63 15.26
CA LYS A 172 4.62 4.65 16.44
C LYS A 172 6.05 4.20 16.14
N PHE A 173 6.23 3.28 15.20
CA PHE A 173 7.56 2.94 14.69
C PHE A 173 8.19 4.15 13.99
N TYR A 174 7.46 4.80 13.08
CA TYR A 174 7.96 5.96 12.33
C TYR A 174 8.32 7.15 13.23
N GLU A 175 7.61 7.34 14.34
CA GLU A 175 7.90 8.41 15.31
C GLU A 175 9.13 8.15 16.18
N LYS A 176 9.70 6.94 16.13
CA LYS A 176 10.86 6.52 16.93
C LYS A 176 12.17 6.47 16.13
N ILE A 177 12.10 6.66 14.82
CA ILE A 177 13.25 6.77 13.90
C ILE A 177 13.55 8.23 13.59
#